data_AF-A0A5C9QN70-F1
#
_entry.id   AF-A0A5C9QN70-F1
#
_cell.length_a   1.000
_cell.length_b   1.000
_cell.length_c   1.000
_cell.angle_alpha   90.00
_cell.angle_beta   90.00
_cell.angle_gamma   90.00
#
_symmetry.space_group_name_H-M   'P 1'
#
loop_
_entity.id
_entity.type
_entity.pdbx_description
1 polymer ?
#
loop_
_entity_poly.entity_id
_entity_poly.type
_entity_poly.pdbx_seq_one_letter_code
_entity_poly.pdbx_strand_id
1 'polypeptide(L)'
;MRYSFYMLVKSNIPLIRALNLTLVSLCFAILPNPVHADSLPERIDLFVSLFDYNSATTSYDIRSIQTDFPTRLLTPDSMLPQTSEYPLKDIQLLYKLAQSCTGKLPLSPLITEPLVFTRSLCKGSSLSPRWFARSGLIHPGGGTYAFRYVKKYPAQFANLLPYMHIQERPNAAEGTLLYHLQNMSEDAINALVSGASMFGSGSDLWLRKGDIYYLFNEETWLTNANKAGLSYSLLSADNTCFIQRGNICWDVEDHSGLLRTSMIILVIANIFLVLGWSGYRWNSKRQEMRSRMLILQILTHELRTPIASLSLTVEGFRREFEHLPESLYDEFRRLCEDSRRLRQLAEASKDYLQSDSKPLASDWVSSVEEWLQYKVEEEFSGNVTLKLNQDIAAKLNVYWLGTCVDNLLRNAVKYGVAPVTLEVITQTNLVTFKVTDQGSLTHRDWRHLRKPFVSKSGLGLGLTIVESMVGRMGGKMSLEGPPTTFILEIPCETDTASR
;
A
#
# COMPACT_ATOMS: atom_id res chain seq x y z
N MET A 1 41.59 -16.04 40.94
CA MET A 1 41.04 -16.11 39.57
C MET A 1 40.59 -14.73 39.07
N ARG A 2 41.53 -13.80 38.94
CA ARG A 2 41.39 -12.54 38.21
C ARG A 2 42.40 -12.67 37.08
N TYR A 3 42.01 -12.95 35.84
CA TYR A 3 42.83 -12.71 34.62
C TYR A 3 42.13 -13.05 33.28
N SER A 4 40.93 -13.65 33.23
CA SER A 4 40.30 -14.03 31.94
C SER A 4 39.23 -13.09 31.36
N PHE A 5 38.94 -11.93 31.95
CA PHE A 5 37.81 -11.09 31.50
C PHE A 5 38.18 -9.89 30.60
N TYR A 6 39.47 -9.63 30.36
CA TYR A 6 39.91 -8.45 29.62
C TYR A 6 40.12 -8.65 28.10
N MET A 7 39.94 -9.87 27.57
CA MET A 7 40.26 -10.17 26.16
C MET A 7 39.07 -10.15 25.18
N LEU A 8 37.83 -9.94 25.64
CA LEU A 8 36.63 -10.03 24.78
C LEU A 8 36.05 -8.67 24.33
N VAL A 9 36.58 -7.54 24.80
CA VAL A 9 36.06 -6.20 24.44
C VAL A 9 36.89 -5.50 23.36
N LYS A 10 38.09 -6.00 23.01
CA LYS A 10 38.98 -5.36 22.02
C LYS A 10 38.90 -5.90 20.59
N SER A 11 38.12 -6.96 20.32
CA SER A 11 38.12 -7.65 19.01
C SER A 11 37.05 -7.19 18.01
N ASN A 12 36.05 -6.40 18.41
CA ASN A 12 34.92 -6.04 17.52
C ASN A 12 34.95 -4.59 16.96
N ILE A 13 35.94 -3.78 17.35
CA ILE A 13 36.06 -2.39 16.91
C ILE A 13 36.53 -2.24 15.45
N PRO A 14 37.47 -3.06 14.91
CA PRO A 14 37.90 -2.91 13.51
C PRO A 14 36.87 -3.45 12.51
N LEU A 15 36.04 -4.44 12.89
CA LEU A 15 35.03 -5.02 11.99
C LEU A 15 33.88 -4.03 11.72
N ILE A 16 33.45 -3.28 12.74
CA ILE A 16 32.38 -2.27 12.61
C ILE A 16 32.88 -1.04 11.83
N ARG A 17 34.14 -0.64 11.98
CA ARG A 17 34.74 0.43 11.16
C ARG A 17 34.92 0.02 9.70
N ALA A 18 35.34 -1.23 9.44
CA ALA A 18 35.47 -1.74 8.07
C ALA A 18 34.11 -1.82 7.37
N LEU A 19 33.05 -2.26 8.07
CA LEU A 19 31.69 -2.31 7.51
C LEU A 19 31.12 -0.91 7.21
N ASN A 20 31.41 0.08 8.06
CA ASN A 20 30.96 1.45 7.82
C ASN A 20 31.73 2.13 6.67
N LEU A 21 33.05 1.87 6.52
CA LEU A 21 33.81 2.41 5.40
C LEU A 21 33.41 1.76 4.06
N THR A 22 33.11 0.47 4.02
CA THR A 22 32.62 -0.18 2.80
C THR A 22 31.23 0.29 2.41
N LEU A 23 30.33 0.55 3.38
CA LEU A 23 29.02 1.13 3.11
C LEU A 23 29.11 2.57 2.57
N VAL A 24 29.97 3.41 3.17
CA VAL A 24 30.16 4.80 2.71
C VAL A 24 30.81 4.83 1.32
N SER A 25 31.75 3.93 1.04
CA SER A 25 32.37 3.81 -0.28
C SER A 25 31.41 3.27 -1.35
N LEU A 26 30.44 2.42 -0.97
CA LEU A 26 29.39 1.94 -1.88
C LEU A 26 28.37 3.05 -2.17
N CYS A 27 28.04 3.90 -1.20
CA CYS A 27 27.15 5.05 -1.40
C CYS A 27 27.74 6.12 -2.31
N PHE A 28 29.07 6.33 -2.30
CA PHE A 28 29.72 7.31 -3.20
C PHE A 28 29.85 6.82 -4.65
N ALA A 29 29.79 5.50 -4.89
CA ALA A 29 29.79 4.93 -6.25
C ALA A 29 28.42 4.99 -6.95
N ILE A 30 27.37 5.44 -6.26
CA ILE A 30 26.00 5.59 -6.78
C ILE A 30 25.61 7.07 -6.75
N LEU A 31 26.52 7.96 -7.15
CA LEU A 31 26.10 9.28 -7.60
C LEU A 31 25.51 9.08 -9.01
N PRO A 32 24.19 9.29 -9.20
CA PRO A 32 23.63 9.27 -10.54
C PRO A 32 24.33 10.36 -11.35
N ASN A 33 24.86 10.00 -12.52
CA ASN A 33 25.22 11.01 -13.52
C ASN A 33 24.01 11.92 -13.73
N PRO A 34 24.19 13.23 -13.92
CA PRO A 34 23.09 14.12 -14.28
C PRO A 34 22.54 13.63 -15.63
N VAL A 35 21.48 12.84 -15.60
CA VAL A 35 20.69 12.52 -16.78
C VAL A 35 19.88 13.78 -17.04
N HIS A 36 20.36 14.61 -17.96
CA HIS A 36 19.53 15.66 -18.53
C HIS A 36 18.38 14.97 -19.26
N ALA A 37 17.18 15.11 -18.71
CA ALA A 37 15.98 14.63 -19.37
C ALA A 37 15.65 15.64 -20.48
N ASP A 38 16.10 15.34 -21.71
CA ASP A 38 15.75 16.16 -22.86
C ASP A 38 14.23 16.22 -23.02
N SER A 39 13.72 17.44 -23.15
CA SER A 39 12.30 17.70 -23.34
C SER A 39 11.82 17.18 -24.70
N LEU A 40 10.52 16.90 -24.82
CA LEU A 40 9.97 16.41 -26.09
C LEU A 40 10.25 17.34 -27.29
N PRO A 41 10.15 18.69 -27.17
CA PRO A 41 10.56 19.58 -28.25
C PRO A 41 12.03 19.45 -28.66
N GLU A 42 12.96 19.33 -27.72
CA GLU A 42 14.39 19.14 -28.02
C GLU A 42 14.65 17.82 -28.74
N ARG A 43 13.93 16.75 -28.38
CA ARG A 43 13.97 15.47 -29.09
C ARG A 43 13.43 15.58 -30.50
N ILE A 44 12.38 16.36 -30.73
CA ILE A 44 11.84 16.60 -32.08
C ILE A 44 12.85 17.40 -32.93
N ASP A 45 13.53 18.38 -32.35
CA ASP A 45 14.58 19.13 -33.05
C ASP A 45 15.77 18.22 -33.39
N LEU A 46 16.18 17.36 -32.45
CA LEU A 46 17.16 16.31 -32.71
C LEU A 46 16.69 15.39 -33.85
N PHE A 47 15.45 14.90 -33.80
CA PHE A 47 14.86 14.07 -34.86
C PHE A 47 14.97 14.72 -36.24
N VAL A 48 14.59 15.99 -36.38
CA VAL A 48 14.69 16.72 -37.66
C VAL A 48 16.15 16.86 -38.11
N SER A 49 17.09 17.05 -37.18
CA SER A 49 18.52 17.18 -37.50
C SER A 49 19.17 15.89 -38.03
N LEU A 50 18.56 14.73 -37.80
CA LEU A 50 19.08 13.42 -38.24
C LEU A 50 18.84 13.13 -39.73
N PHE A 51 18.06 13.96 -40.43
CA PHE A 51 17.75 13.75 -41.84
C PHE A 51 18.78 14.42 -42.76
N ASP A 52 19.28 13.66 -43.74
CA ASP A 52 20.02 14.21 -44.87
C ASP A 52 19.04 14.61 -45.99
N TYR A 53 18.85 15.92 -46.15
CA TYR A 53 17.94 16.48 -47.16
C TYR A 53 18.41 16.23 -48.60
N ASN A 54 19.69 15.92 -48.82
CA ASN A 54 20.20 15.60 -50.17
C ASN A 54 19.83 14.18 -50.61
N SER A 55 19.52 13.28 -49.66
CA SER A 55 19.14 11.90 -49.94
C SER A 55 17.62 11.67 -49.89
N ALA A 56 16.82 12.74 -49.89
CA ALA A 56 15.37 12.65 -49.92
C ALA A 56 14.89 11.99 -51.22
N THR A 57 13.81 11.21 -51.14
CA THR A 57 13.26 10.46 -52.30
C THR A 57 12.79 11.42 -53.38
N THR A 58 12.05 12.45 -52.97
CA THR A 58 11.55 13.54 -53.81
C THR A 58 11.46 14.82 -52.98
N SER A 59 11.40 15.97 -53.66
CA SER A 59 11.16 17.24 -53.01
C SER A 59 10.27 18.15 -53.85
N TYR A 60 9.46 18.97 -53.18
CA TYR A 60 8.50 19.86 -53.82
C TYR A 60 8.60 21.27 -53.21
N ASP A 61 8.65 22.28 -54.08
CA ASP A 61 8.58 23.69 -53.67
C ASP A 61 7.14 24.05 -53.31
N ILE A 62 6.95 24.58 -52.11
CA ILE A 62 5.64 24.97 -51.56
C ILE A 62 4.97 26.01 -52.45
N ARG A 63 5.74 26.95 -53.02
CA ARG A 63 5.21 28.03 -53.86
C ARG A 63 4.68 27.49 -55.18
N SER A 64 5.34 26.46 -55.73
CA SER A 64 4.86 25.75 -56.92
C SER A 64 3.56 25.01 -56.62
N ILE A 65 3.47 24.32 -55.48
CA ILE A 65 2.22 23.67 -55.05
C ILE A 65 1.09 24.68 -54.93
N GLN A 66 1.31 25.82 -54.26
CA GLN A 66 0.30 26.86 -54.06
C GLN A 66 -0.13 27.53 -55.37
N THR A 67 0.78 27.64 -56.34
CA THR A 67 0.50 28.21 -57.66
C THR A 67 -0.33 27.25 -58.53
N ASP A 68 0.05 25.98 -58.55
CA ASP A 68 -0.57 24.96 -59.41
C ASP A 68 -1.87 24.38 -58.82
N PHE A 69 -1.99 24.42 -57.48
CA PHE A 69 -3.11 23.85 -56.73
C PHE A 69 -3.65 24.85 -55.69
N PRO A 70 -4.64 25.67 -56.08
CA PRO A 70 -5.39 26.47 -55.13
C PRO A 70 -5.96 25.60 -54.00
N THR A 71 -5.97 26.10 -52.77
CA THR A 71 -6.39 25.36 -51.56
C THR A 71 -7.73 24.65 -51.72
N ARG A 72 -8.72 25.32 -52.32
CA ARG A 72 -10.06 24.76 -52.57
C ARG A 72 -10.07 23.55 -53.51
N LEU A 73 -9.02 23.35 -54.30
CA LEU A 73 -8.89 22.19 -55.18
C LEU A 73 -8.18 21.00 -54.51
N LEU A 74 -7.73 21.18 -53.26
CA LEU A 74 -7.06 20.17 -52.44
C LEU A 74 -7.96 19.64 -51.32
N THR A 75 -8.71 20.52 -50.65
CA THR A 75 -9.42 20.18 -49.41
C THR A 75 -10.62 19.26 -49.68
N PRO A 76 -10.75 18.11 -48.98
CA PRO A 76 -11.81 17.12 -49.23
C PRO A 76 -13.24 17.66 -49.06
N ASP A 77 -13.41 18.66 -48.19
CA ASP A 77 -14.69 19.36 -47.96
C ASP A 77 -15.27 20.02 -49.22
N SER A 78 -14.41 20.42 -50.17
CA SER A 78 -14.81 21.01 -51.45
C SER A 78 -15.56 20.03 -52.36
N MET A 79 -15.40 18.72 -52.14
CA MET A 79 -16.16 17.68 -52.84
C MET A 79 -17.58 17.50 -52.27
N LEU A 80 -17.83 17.99 -51.05
CA LEU A 80 -19.12 17.88 -50.38
C LEU A 80 -20.05 19.04 -50.77
N PRO A 81 -21.38 18.85 -50.66
CA PRO A 81 -22.33 19.95 -50.80
C PRO A 81 -22.03 21.09 -49.81
N GLN A 82 -21.94 22.31 -50.32
CA GLN A 82 -21.55 23.52 -49.58
C GLN A 82 -22.75 24.10 -48.81
N THR A 83 -23.37 23.30 -47.95
CA THR A 83 -24.59 23.67 -47.22
C THR A 83 -24.35 24.69 -46.10
N SER A 84 -23.10 24.85 -45.66
CA SER A 84 -22.68 25.91 -44.74
C SER A 84 -22.59 27.28 -45.39
N GLU A 85 -22.17 27.33 -46.67
CA GLU A 85 -21.89 28.57 -47.41
C GLU A 85 -23.13 29.17 -48.08
N TYR A 86 -24.11 28.34 -48.43
CA TYR A 86 -25.31 28.77 -49.16
C TYR A 86 -26.60 28.36 -48.44
N PRO A 87 -27.64 29.22 -48.44
CA PRO A 87 -28.95 28.84 -47.94
C PRO A 87 -29.48 27.60 -48.67
N LEU A 88 -29.91 26.59 -47.92
CA LEU A 88 -30.38 25.31 -48.47
C LEU A 88 -31.49 25.48 -49.52
N LYS A 89 -32.39 26.45 -49.31
CA LYS A 89 -33.47 26.79 -50.25
C LYS A 89 -32.94 27.25 -51.60
N ASP A 90 -31.85 28.02 -51.63
CA ASP A 90 -31.25 28.51 -52.87
C ASP A 90 -30.52 27.39 -53.61
N ILE A 91 -29.83 26.49 -52.89
CA ILE A 91 -29.25 25.27 -53.47
C ILE A 91 -30.33 24.42 -54.12
N GLN A 92 -31.47 24.21 -53.44
CA GLN A 92 -32.60 23.43 -53.98
C GLN A 92 -33.20 24.07 -55.24
N LEU A 93 -33.36 25.39 -55.25
CA LEU A 93 -33.83 26.13 -56.43
C LEU A 93 -32.85 26.02 -57.59
N LEU A 94 -31.55 26.19 -57.32
CA LEU A 94 -30.49 26.06 -58.32
C LEU A 94 -30.43 24.64 -58.91
N TYR A 95 -30.58 23.63 -58.06
CA TYR A 95 -30.63 22.22 -58.50
C TYR A 95 -31.84 21.94 -59.40
N LYS A 96 -33.04 22.40 -59.00
CA LYS A 96 -34.24 22.30 -59.85
C LYS A 96 -34.02 23.00 -61.19
N LEU A 97 -33.48 24.22 -61.17
CA LEU A 97 -33.19 24.98 -62.38
C LEU A 97 -32.18 24.27 -63.28
N ALA A 98 -31.16 23.61 -62.73
CA ALA A 98 -30.19 22.85 -63.50
C ALA A 98 -30.79 21.62 -64.20
N GLN A 99 -31.84 21.01 -63.64
CA GLN A 99 -32.51 19.86 -64.23
C GLN A 99 -33.55 20.25 -65.28
N SER A 100 -34.40 21.24 -65.01
CA SER A 100 -35.52 21.62 -65.89
C SER A 100 -35.18 22.77 -66.85
N CYS A 101 -34.06 23.46 -66.63
CA CYS A 101 -33.68 24.70 -67.31
C CYS A 101 -34.75 25.81 -67.33
N THR A 102 -35.75 25.67 -66.46
CA THR A 102 -36.94 26.52 -66.34
C THR A 102 -37.38 26.57 -64.88
N GLY A 103 -37.97 27.68 -64.43
CA GLY A 103 -38.50 27.80 -63.06
C GLY A 103 -38.08 29.09 -62.36
N LYS A 104 -38.35 29.15 -61.05
CA LYS A 104 -38.08 30.32 -60.21
C LYS A 104 -36.59 30.48 -59.93
N LEU A 105 -36.07 31.69 -60.14
CA LEU A 105 -34.68 32.02 -59.89
C LEU A 105 -34.44 32.27 -58.38
N PRO A 106 -33.31 31.80 -57.82
CA PRO A 106 -32.90 32.19 -56.48
C PRO A 106 -32.49 33.68 -56.47
N LEU A 107 -32.84 34.41 -55.41
CA LEU A 107 -32.68 35.86 -55.32
C LEU A 107 -31.48 36.29 -54.47
N SER A 108 -30.83 35.35 -53.78
CA SER A 108 -29.68 35.64 -52.92
C SER A 108 -28.46 36.09 -53.74
N PRO A 109 -27.74 37.16 -53.34
CA PRO A 109 -26.54 37.59 -54.03
C PRO A 109 -25.41 36.56 -53.99
N LEU A 110 -25.41 35.68 -52.98
CA LEU A 110 -24.41 34.60 -52.83
C LEU A 110 -24.47 33.61 -54.01
N ILE A 111 -25.64 33.43 -54.62
CA ILE A 111 -25.84 32.43 -55.68
C ILE A 111 -25.56 32.99 -57.09
N THR A 112 -25.12 34.25 -57.22
CA THR A 112 -24.99 34.94 -58.51
C THR A 112 -24.08 34.19 -59.48
N GLU A 113 -22.89 33.79 -59.02
CA GLU A 113 -21.95 33.00 -59.83
C GLU A 113 -22.49 31.60 -60.17
N PRO A 114 -22.97 30.78 -59.20
CA PRO A 114 -23.61 29.51 -59.52
C PRO A 114 -24.76 29.64 -60.51
N LEU A 115 -25.56 30.71 -60.41
CA LEU A 115 -26.68 30.97 -61.30
C LEU A 115 -26.22 31.30 -62.72
N VAL A 116 -25.14 32.07 -62.88
CA VAL A 116 -24.52 32.32 -64.19
C VAL A 116 -24.08 30.99 -64.82
N PHE A 117 -23.38 30.14 -64.05
CA PHE A 117 -22.96 28.82 -64.51
C PHE A 117 -24.13 27.93 -64.97
N THR A 118 -25.16 27.78 -64.14
CA THR A 118 -26.35 26.97 -64.45
C THR A 118 -27.06 27.48 -65.70
N ARG A 119 -27.25 28.79 -65.83
CA ARG A 119 -27.89 29.39 -67.02
C ARG A 119 -27.05 29.18 -68.27
N SER A 120 -25.73 29.29 -68.17
CA SER A 120 -24.82 29.05 -69.29
C SER A 120 -24.90 27.60 -69.78
N LEU A 121 -24.92 26.63 -68.86
CA LEU A 121 -25.13 25.23 -69.22
C LEU A 121 -26.50 25.01 -69.88
N CYS A 122 -27.58 25.60 -69.36
CA CYS A 122 -28.92 25.46 -69.93
C CYS A 122 -29.05 26.06 -71.34
N LYS A 123 -28.45 27.22 -71.57
CA LYS A 123 -28.46 27.90 -72.88
C LYS A 123 -27.45 27.33 -73.88
N GLY A 124 -26.50 26.52 -73.42
CA GLY A 124 -25.39 26.02 -74.23
C GLY A 124 -24.35 27.08 -74.58
N SER A 125 -24.28 28.18 -73.82
CA SER A 125 -23.24 29.21 -74.02
C SER A 125 -21.89 28.71 -73.51
N SER A 126 -20.82 28.95 -74.25
CA SER A 126 -19.48 28.55 -73.84
C SER A 126 -18.95 29.41 -72.70
N LEU A 127 -18.29 28.77 -71.73
CA LEU A 127 -17.53 29.44 -70.67
C LEU A 127 -16.04 29.30 -70.98
N SER A 128 -15.33 30.42 -71.05
CA SER A 128 -13.88 30.43 -71.32
C SER A 128 -13.07 29.97 -70.09
N PRO A 129 -11.85 29.45 -70.26
CA PRO A 129 -10.95 29.14 -69.13
C PRO A 129 -10.76 30.30 -68.15
N ARG A 130 -10.76 31.55 -68.65
CA ARG A 130 -10.67 32.77 -67.82
C ARG A 130 -11.85 32.94 -66.87
N TRP A 131 -13.03 32.43 -67.22
CA TRP A 131 -14.19 32.46 -66.32
C TRP A 131 -13.94 31.56 -65.11
N PHE A 132 -13.43 30.35 -65.33
CA PHE A 132 -13.08 29.41 -64.25
C PHE A 132 -11.92 29.92 -63.39
N ALA A 133 -10.91 30.56 -63.98
CA ALA A 133 -9.81 31.18 -63.23
C ALA A 133 -10.26 32.32 -62.30
N ARG A 134 -11.37 33.00 -62.62
CA ARG A 134 -11.93 34.12 -61.85
C ARG A 134 -13.09 33.72 -60.95
N SER A 135 -13.58 32.49 -61.07
CA SER A 135 -14.71 32.01 -60.29
C SER A 135 -14.26 31.53 -58.91
N GLY A 136 -15.21 31.24 -58.04
CA GLY A 136 -14.97 30.59 -56.75
C GLY A 136 -14.52 29.12 -56.85
N LEU A 137 -14.38 28.57 -58.08
CA LEU A 137 -14.03 27.19 -58.45
C LEU A 137 -15.06 26.12 -58.06
N ILE A 138 -15.55 26.17 -56.82
CA ILE A 138 -16.41 25.17 -56.19
C ILE A 138 -17.88 25.43 -56.50
N HIS A 139 -18.57 24.40 -56.96
CA HIS A 139 -20.00 24.42 -57.20
C HIS A 139 -20.76 24.20 -55.88
N PRO A 140 -21.90 24.87 -55.61
CA PRO A 140 -22.63 24.74 -54.34
C PRO A 140 -23.05 23.30 -53.97
N GLY A 141 -23.25 22.46 -54.98
CA GLY A 141 -23.54 21.02 -54.82
C GLY A 141 -22.31 20.11 -54.63
N GLY A 142 -21.13 20.66 -54.34
CA GLY A 142 -19.87 19.91 -54.23
C GLY A 142 -19.18 19.66 -55.57
N GLY A 143 -17.84 19.56 -55.52
CA GLY A 143 -16.97 19.47 -56.67
C GLY A 143 -16.85 20.79 -57.42
N THR A 144 -16.19 20.79 -58.58
CA THR A 144 -15.89 22.03 -59.31
C THR A 144 -16.87 22.34 -60.43
N TYR A 145 -16.97 23.63 -60.79
CA TYR A 145 -17.63 24.06 -62.02
C TYR A 145 -16.95 23.46 -63.26
N ALA A 146 -15.62 23.41 -63.26
CA ALA A 146 -14.83 22.91 -64.38
C ALA A 146 -15.17 21.45 -64.70
N PHE A 147 -15.21 20.58 -63.69
CA PHE A 147 -15.56 19.18 -63.88
C PHE A 147 -16.99 18.98 -64.39
N ARG A 148 -17.96 19.69 -63.81
CA ARG A 148 -19.36 19.66 -64.27
C ARG A 148 -19.52 20.16 -65.70
N TYR A 149 -18.77 21.20 -66.09
CA TYR A 149 -18.79 21.72 -67.45
C TYR A 149 -18.23 20.72 -68.46
N VAL A 150 -17.12 20.08 -68.12
CA VAL A 150 -16.46 19.11 -68.99
C VAL A 150 -17.26 17.82 -69.14
N LYS A 151 -18.05 17.43 -68.14
CA LYS A 151 -19.05 16.34 -68.31
C LYS A 151 -20.02 16.61 -69.47
N LYS A 152 -20.36 17.88 -69.72
CA LYS A 152 -21.21 18.28 -70.87
C LYS A 152 -20.40 18.55 -72.14
N TYR A 153 -19.16 19.05 -71.99
CA TYR A 153 -18.27 19.40 -73.11
C TYR A 153 -16.90 18.71 -72.97
N PRO A 154 -16.78 17.41 -73.29
CA PRO A 154 -15.56 16.64 -73.05
C PRO A 154 -14.32 17.17 -73.77
N ALA A 155 -14.48 17.83 -74.91
CA ALA A 155 -13.37 18.44 -75.66
C ALA A 155 -12.61 19.52 -74.88
N GLN A 156 -13.21 20.10 -73.82
CA GLN A 156 -12.57 21.11 -72.97
C GLN A 156 -11.84 20.51 -71.77
N PHE A 157 -11.79 19.18 -71.62
CA PHE A 157 -11.19 18.50 -70.47
C PHE A 157 -9.76 18.96 -70.19
N ALA A 158 -8.88 18.86 -71.19
CA ALA A 158 -7.47 19.21 -71.04
C ALA A 158 -7.26 20.68 -70.65
N ASN A 159 -8.05 21.60 -71.19
CA ASN A 159 -7.94 23.04 -70.92
C ASN A 159 -8.43 23.43 -69.52
N LEU A 160 -9.32 22.62 -68.93
CA LEU A 160 -9.97 22.93 -67.66
C LEU A 160 -9.43 22.12 -66.48
N LEU A 161 -8.52 21.17 -66.73
CA LEU A 161 -7.83 20.38 -65.69
C LEU A 161 -7.29 21.22 -64.52
N PRO A 162 -6.63 22.38 -64.72
CA PRO A 162 -6.09 23.18 -63.61
C PRO A 162 -7.16 23.70 -62.63
N TYR A 163 -8.41 23.80 -63.07
CA TYR A 163 -9.53 24.32 -62.28
C TYR A 163 -10.41 23.21 -61.67
N MET A 164 -10.01 21.94 -61.81
CA MET A 164 -10.70 20.80 -61.22
C MET A 164 -10.05 20.39 -59.90
N HIS A 165 -10.88 19.88 -58.98
CA HIS A 165 -10.40 19.32 -57.71
C HIS A 165 -9.48 18.12 -58.00
N ILE A 166 -8.48 17.87 -57.16
CA ILE A 166 -7.52 16.77 -57.39
C ILE A 166 -8.21 15.39 -57.50
N GLN A 167 -9.29 15.17 -56.75
CA GLN A 167 -10.11 13.95 -56.79
C GLN A 167 -11.02 13.84 -58.02
N GLU A 168 -11.20 14.93 -58.79
CA GLU A 168 -11.93 14.92 -60.06
C GLU A 168 -11.01 14.69 -61.27
N ARG A 169 -9.69 14.82 -61.07
CA ARG A 169 -8.66 14.55 -62.09
C ARG A 169 -8.44 13.04 -62.22
N PRO A 170 -7.90 12.56 -63.35
CA PRO A 170 -7.52 11.16 -63.50
C PRO A 170 -6.49 10.77 -62.44
N ASN A 171 -6.48 9.50 -62.04
CA ASN A 171 -5.45 8.97 -61.14
C ASN A 171 -4.07 9.20 -61.76
N ALA A 172 -3.21 9.90 -61.03
CA ALA A 172 -1.87 10.22 -61.50
C ALA A 172 -0.94 9.01 -61.36
N ALA A 173 0.16 9.03 -62.12
CA ALA A 173 1.19 8.00 -62.02
C ALA A 173 1.94 8.10 -60.69
N GLU A 174 2.39 6.96 -60.17
CA GLU A 174 3.16 6.88 -58.92
C GLU A 174 4.40 7.78 -58.94
N GLY A 175 4.71 8.39 -57.80
CA GLY A 175 5.83 9.32 -57.63
C GLY A 175 5.60 10.74 -58.17
N THR A 176 4.46 11.01 -58.80
CA THR A 176 4.09 12.39 -59.19
C THR A 176 3.49 13.15 -58.00
N LEU A 177 3.63 14.48 -58.00
CA LEU A 177 3.02 15.34 -56.98
C LEU A 177 1.50 15.11 -56.87
N LEU A 178 0.81 15.02 -58.00
CA LEU A 178 -0.64 14.79 -58.03
C LEU A 178 -1.01 13.43 -57.41
N TYR A 179 -0.19 12.39 -57.61
CA TYR A 179 -0.42 11.08 -56.99
C TYR A 179 -0.32 11.17 -55.47
N HIS A 180 0.70 11.85 -54.94
CA HIS A 180 0.81 12.05 -53.51
C HIS A 180 -0.39 12.85 -52.96
N LEU A 181 -0.76 13.95 -53.61
CA LEU A 181 -1.90 14.77 -53.20
C LEU A 181 -3.22 13.99 -53.22
N GLN A 182 -3.47 13.16 -54.24
CA GLN A 182 -4.69 12.35 -54.35
C GLN A 182 -4.82 11.30 -53.24
N ASN A 183 -3.70 10.81 -52.71
CA ASN A 183 -3.65 9.77 -51.68
C ASN A 183 -3.49 10.30 -50.24
N MET A 184 -3.42 11.61 -50.05
CA MET A 184 -3.36 12.22 -48.72
C MET A 184 -4.70 12.09 -47.99
N SER A 185 -4.64 11.85 -46.68
CA SER A 185 -5.80 12.00 -45.80
C SER A 185 -6.17 13.47 -45.62
N GLU A 186 -7.37 13.73 -45.09
CA GLU A 186 -7.82 15.10 -44.78
C GLU A 186 -6.84 15.84 -43.87
N ASP A 187 -6.36 15.19 -42.82
CA ASP A 187 -5.38 15.77 -41.89
C ASP A 187 -4.04 16.09 -42.56
N ALA A 188 -3.60 15.24 -43.50
CA ALA A 188 -2.38 15.47 -44.26
C ALA A 188 -2.53 16.66 -45.23
N ILE A 189 -3.67 16.78 -45.93
CA ILE A 189 -3.98 17.96 -46.76
C ILE A 189 -4.02 19.23 -45.91
N ASN A 190 -4.68 19.19 -44.74
CA ASN A 190 -4.75 20.33 -43.84
C ASN A 190 -3.36 20.73 -43.31
N ALA A 191 -2.50 19.75 -43.01
CA ALA A 191 -1.12 19.99 -42.61
C ALA A 191 -0.28 20.60 -43.74
N LEU A 192 -0.46 20.14 -44.98
CA LEU A 192 0.19 20.72 -46.17
C LEU A 192 -0.24 22.18 -46.40
N VAL A 193 -1.56 22.44 -46.37
CA VAL A 193 -2.14 23.77 -46.61
C VAL A 193 -1.73 24.77 -45.53
N SER A 194 -1.68 24.34 -44.27
CA SER A 194 -1.22 25.17 -43.15
C SER A 194 0.30 25.42 -43.15
N GLY A 195 1.05 24.74 -44.05
CA GLY A 195 2.50 24.85 -44.13
C GLY A 195 3.21 24.26 -42.92
N ALA A 196 2.68 23.17 -42.35
CA ALA A 196 3.23 22.50 -41.19
C ALA A 196 4.72 22.14 -41.37
N SER A 197 5.48 22.18 -40.28
CA SER A 197 6.91 21.83 -40.31
C SER A 197 7.16 20.39 -40.73
N MET A 198 6.22 19.49 -40.40
CA MET A 198 6.22 18.10 -40.80
C MET A 198 4.81 17.53 -40.77
N PHE A 199 4.55 16.50 -41.56
CA PHE A 199 3.34 15.70 -41.51
C PHE A 199 3.58 14.34 -42.16
N GLY A 200 2.75 13.34 -41.85
CA GLY A 200 2.80 12.02 -42.46
C GLY A 200 1.66 11.83 -43.47
N SER A 201 1.94 11.15 -44.57
CA SER A 201 0.95 10.75 -45.56
C SER A 201 1.22 9.32 -46.00
N GLY A 202 0.36 8.37 -45.61
CA GLY A 202 0.62 6.95 -45.81
C GLY A 202 1.92 6.53 -45.09
N SER A 203 2.87 5.97 -45.84
CA SER A 203 4.20 5.57 -45.36
C SER A 203 5.24 6.70 -45.41
N ASP A 204 4.92 7.85 -46.03
CA ASP A 204 5.89 8.90 -46.30
C ASP A 204 5.84 10.00 -45.23
N LEU A 205 7.03 10.40 -44.77
CA LEU A 205 7.22 11.59 -43.95
C LEU A 205 7.52 12.79 -44.85
N TRP A 206 6.74 13.84 -44.71
CA TRP A 206 6.98 15.14 -45.35
C TRP A 206 7.64 16.07 -44.35
N LEU A 207 8.88 16.49 -44.62
CA LEU A 207 9.64 17.42 -43.78
C LEU A 207 9.87 18.73 -44.51
N ARG A 208 9.49 19.83 -43.86
CA ARG A 208 9.70 21.19 -44.39
C ARG A 208 11.07 21.71 -43.98
N LYS A 209 11.83 22.23 -44.95
CA LYS A 209 13.02 23.05 -44.70
C LYS A 209 13.01 24.27 -45.62
N GLY A 210 12.81 25.44 -45.03
CA GLY A 210 12.54 26.66 -45.80
C GLY A 210 11.20 26.57 -46.54
N ASP A 211 11.26 26.70 -47.87
CA ASP A 211 10.08 26.66 -48.76
C ASP A 211 9.96 25.34 -49.54
N ILE A 212 10.66 24.29 -49.10
CA ILE A 212 10.67 22.99 -49.77
C ILE A 212 10.22 21.90 -48.78
N TYR A 213 9.34 21.01 -49.24
CA TYR A 213 9.05 19.73 -48.59
C TYR A 213 9.95 18.65 -49.16
N TYR A 214 10.56 17.87 -48.28
CA TYR A 214 11.38 16.70 -48.58
C TYR A 214 10.65 15.45 -48.10
N LEU A 215 10.57 14.43 -48.95
CA LEU A 215 9.92 13.17 -48.64
C LEU A 215 10.95 12.13 -48.20
N PHE A 216 10.62 11.41 -47.13
CA PHE A 216 11.40 10.29 -46.62
C PHE A 216 10.50 9.08 -46.42
N ASN A 217 11.04 7.88 -46.66
CA ASN A 217 10.32 6.63 -46.49
C ASN A 217 10.12 6.28 -45.00
N GLU A 218 9.24 5.31 -44.75
CA GLU A 218 8.88 4.84 -43.41
C GLU A 218 10.09 4.31 -42.62
N GLU A 219 11.02 3.60 -43.27
CA GLU A 219 12.19 3.04 -42.61
C GLU A 219 13.13 4.13 -42.07
N THR A 220 13.36 5.19 -42.85
CA THR A 220 14.17 6.34 -42.43
C THR A 220 13.46 7.11 -41.31
N TRP A 221 12.15 7.30 -41.43
CA TRP A 221 11.33 7.93 -40.40
C TRP A 221 11.44 7.18 -39.07
N LEU A 222 11.15 5.88 -39.05
CA LEU A 222 11.18 5.05 -37.85
C LEU A 222 12.59 5.00 -37.23
N THR A 223 13.62 4.82 -38.06
CA THR A 223 15.02 4.77 -37.60
C THR A 223 15.44 6.05 -36.89
N ASN A 224 15.10 7.21 -37.46
CA ASN A 224 15.45 8.50 -36.87
C ASN A 224 14.59 8.81 -35.64
N ALA A 225 13.32 8.39 -35.60
CA ALA A 225 12.46 8.52 -34.43
C ALA A 225 13.03 7.74 -33.22
N ASN A 226 13.41 6.47 -33.43
CA ASN A 226 14.02 5.63 -32.39
C ASN A 226 15.35 6.20 -31.89
N LYS A 227 16.19 6.77 -32.79
CA LYS A 227 17.44 7.44 -32.40
C LYS A 227 17.20 8.68 -31.51
N ALA A 228 16.09 9.38 -31.72
CA ALA A 228 15.67 10.51 -30.89
C ALA A 228 14.92 10.08 -29.60
N GLY A 229 14.66 8.77 -29.43
CA GLY A 229 13.85 8.23 -28.34
C GLY A 229 12.41 8.74 -28.39
N LEU A 230 11.85 8.83 -29.60
CA LEU A 230 10.50 9.30 -29.87
C LEU A 230 9.65 8.16 -30.43
N SER A 231 8.43 8.07 -29.92
CA SER A 231 7.35 7.34 -30.56
C SER A 231 6.40 8.32 -31.25
N TYR A 232 5.76 7.87 -32.32
CA TYR A 232 4.80 8.70 -33.05
C TYR A 232 3.56 7.91 -33.46
N SER A 233 2.46 8.64 -33.61
CA SER A 233 1.23 8.14 -34.24
C SER A 233 0.64 9.23 -35.14
N LEU A 234 -0.07 8.82 -36.19
CA LEU A 234 -0.86 9.74 -36.99
C LEU A 234 -2.13 10.11 -36.22
N LEU A 235 -2.54 11.36 -36.33
CA LEU A 235 -3.74 11.87 -35.68
C LEU A 235 -4.95 11.02 -36.06
N SER A 236 -5.69 10.57 -35.05
CA SER A 236 -6.95 9.85 -35.17
C SER A 236 -7.96 10.43 -34.18
N ALA A 237 -9.25 10.31 -34.46
CA ALA A 237 -10.31 10.85 -33.61
C ALA A 237 -10.31 10.28 -32.18
N ASP A 238 -9.65 9.14 -31.95
CA ASP A 238 -9.65 8.40 -30.69
C ASP A 238 -8.42 8.67 -29.80
N ASN A 239 -7.39 9.37 -30.31
CA ASN A 239 -6.12 9.55 -29.60
C ASN A 239 -5.94 10.95 -29.03
N THR A 240 -5.61 11.04 -27.74
CA THR A 240 -5.21 12.30 -27.10
C THR A 240 -3.77 12.65 -27.49
N CYS A 241 -3.59 13.79 -28.16
CA CYS A 241 -2.32 14.24 -28.70
C CYS A 241 -1.80 15.45 -27.90
N PHE A 242 -0.78 15.25 -27.06
CA PHE A 242 -0.24 16.34 -26.23
C PHE A 242 0.67 17.29 -27.01
N ILE A 243 1.56 16.75 -27.85
CA ILE A 243 2.44 17.54 -28.71
C ILE A 243 2.23 17.12 -30.15
N GLN A 244 1.65 18.05 -30.91
CA GLN A 244 1.28 17.86 -32.31
C GLN A 244 2.19 18.69 -33.23
N ARG A 245 2.67 18.07 -34.31
CA ARG A 245 3.32 18.75 -35.44
C ARG A 245 2.67 18.24 -36.74
N GLY A 246 1.93 19.12 -37.42
CA GLY A 246 1.08 18.71 -38.55
C GLY A 246 0.01 17.74 -38.08
N ASN A 247 -0.01 16.53 -38.65
CA ASN A 247 -0.88 15.43 -38.23
C ASN A 247 -0.12 14.32 -37.45
N ILE A 248 1.10 14.61 -36.97
CA ILE A 248 1.91 13.66 -36.20
C ILE A 248 1.81 14.02 -34.72
N CYS A 249 1.46 13.01 -33.91
CA CYS A 249 1.47 13.06 -32.46
C CYS A 249 2.74 12.42 -31.94
N TRP A 250 3.52 13.22 -31.22
CA TRP A 250 4.81 12.79 -30.67
C TRP A 250 4.67 12.44 -29.19
N ASP A 251 5.30 11.35 -28.79
CA ASP A 251 5.40 10.92 -27.40
C ASP A 251 6.80 10.33 -27.12
N VAL A 252 7.19 10.27 -25.85
CA VAL A 252 8.48 9.71 -25.43
C VAL A 252 8.45 8.20 -25.64
N GLU A 253 9.48 7.64 -26.25
CA GLU A 253 9.60 6.19 -26.38
C GLU A 253 9.74 5.54 -24.99
N ASP A 254 8.74 4.75 -24.60
CA ASP A 254 8.63 4.24 -23.24
C ASP A 254 9.54 3.02 -23.01
N HIS A 255 10.75 3.25 -22.51
CA HIS A 255 11.61 2.19 -21.98
C HIS A 255 11.20 1.72 -20.56
N SER A 256 10.01 2.07 -20.05
CA SER A 256 9.56 1.70 -18.70
C SER A 256 9.43 0.19 -18.48
N GLY A 257 9.51 -0.65 -19.52
CA GLY A 257 9.49 -2.11 -19.37
C GLY A 257 10.56 -2.63 -18.40
N LEU A 258 11.81 -2.15 -18.51
CA LEU A 258 12.91 -2.57 -17.63
C LEU A 258 12.75 -2.03 -16.21
N LEU A 259 12.36 -0.77 -16.06
CA LEU A 259 12.16 -0.16 -14.74
C LEU A 259 10.96 -0.80 -14.02
N ARG A 260 9.86 -1.02 -14.73
CA ARG A 260 8.65 -1.67 -14.20
C ARG A 260 8.92 -3.12 -13.78
N THR A 261 9.63 -3.88 -14.61
CA THR A 261 10.02 -5.26 -14.26
C THR A 261 10.97 -5.30 -13.06
N SER A 262 11.93 -4.37 -12.98
CA SER A 262 12.84 -4.27 -11.82
C SER A 262 12.11 -3.92 -10.52
N MET A 263 11.13 -3.02 -10.55
CA MET A 263 10.30 -2.68 -9.38
C MET A 263 9.50 -3.88 -8.89
N ILE A 264 8.88 -4.65 -9.79
CA ILE A 264 8.09 -5.83 -9.43
C ILE A 264 8.98 -6.88 -8.73
N ILE A 265 10.17 -7.14 -9.28
CA ILE A 265 11.13 -8.08 -8.68
C ILE A 265 11.53 -7.63 -7.26
N LEU A 266 11.78 -6.33 -7.07
CA LEU A 266 12.19 -5.79 -5.77
C LEU A 266 11.09 -5.90 -4.70
N VAL A 267 9.83 -5.72 -5.09
CA VAL A 267 8.67 -5.90 -4.21
C VAL A 267 8.54 -7.36 -3.79
N ILE A 268 8.63 -8.29 -4.75
CA ILE A 268 8.54 -9.73 -4.48
C ILE A 268 9.66 -10.17 -3.53
N ALA A 269 10.90 -9.71 -3.76
CA ALA A 269 12.04 -10.01 -2.90
C ALA A 269 11.82 -9.53 -1.45
N ASN A 270 11.28 -8.33 -1.26
CA ASN A 270 10.96 -7.80 0.07
C ASN A 270 9.88 -8.62 0.79
N ILE A 271 8.84 -9.05 0.08
CA ILE A 271 7.78 -9.89 0.67
C ILE A 271 8.38 -11.21 1.18
N PHE A 272 9.25 -11.86 0.40
CA PHE A 272 9.91 -13.09 0.83
C PHE A 272 10.82 -12.88 2.05
N LEU A 273 11.55 -11.77 2.13
CA LEU A 273 12.37 -11.44 3.30
C LEU A 273 11.52 -11.26 4.56
N VAL A 274 10.39 -10.55 4.47
CA VAL A 274 9.47 -10.34 5.61
C VAL A 274 8.83 -11.65 6.04
N LEU A 275 8.36 -12.47 5.11
CA LEU A 275 7.80 -13.79 5.41
C LEU A 275 8.83 -14.73 6.04
N GLY A 276 10.06 -14.75 5.51
CA GLY A 276 11.17 -15.52 6.06
C GLY A 276 11.52 -15.08 7.48
N TRP A 277 11.62 -13.77 7.73
CA TRP A 277 11.88 -13.22 9.06
C TRP A 277 10.75 -13.53 10.06
N SER A 278 9.50 -13.40 9.63
CA SER A 278 8.32 -13.72 10.45
C SER A 278 8.30 -15.20 10.83
N GLY A 279 8.50 -16.09 9.85
CA GLY A 279 8.57 -17.54 10.06
C GLY A 279 9.71 -17.95 11.00
N TYR A 280 10.90 -17.38 10.81
CA TYR A 280 12.04 -17.61 11.69
C TYR A 280 11.76 -17.19 13.14
N ARG A 281 11.23 -15.97 13.33
CA ARG A 281 10.92 -15.42 14.65
C ARG A 281 9.83 -16.22 15.36
N TRP A 282 8.80 -16.64 14.62
CA TRP A 282 7.72 -17.47 15.14
C TRP A 282 8.25 -18.82 15.65
N ASN A 283 9.09 -19.48 14.86
CA ASN A 283 9.63 -20.78 15.23
C ASN A 283 10.55 -20.70 16.46
N SER A 284 11.40 -19.67 16.53
CA SER A 284 12.28 -19.42 17.67
C SER A 284 11.49 -19.24 18.99
N LYS A 285 10.44 -18.40 19.00
CA LYS A 285 9.58 -18.25 20.18
C LYS A 285 8.88 -19.55 20.58
N ARG A 286 8.41 -20.32 19.59
CA ARG A 286 7.71 -21.58 19.85
C ARG A 286 8.62 -22.63 20.49
N GLN A 287 9.90 -22.64 20.10
CA GLN A 287 10.90 -23.54 20.65
C GLN A 287 11.26 -23.19 22.10
N GLU A 288 11.39 -21.91 22.41
CA GLU A 288 11.60 -21.44 23.78
C GLU A 288 10.44 -21.84 24.70
N MET A 289 9.19 -21.60 24.29
CA MET A 289 8.01 -21.99 25.07
C MET A 289 7.93 -23.50 25.30
N ARG A 290 8.19 -24.32 24.28
CA ARG A 290 8.21 -25.79 24.40
C ARG A 290 9.29 -26.28 25.36
N SER A 291 10.48 -25.68 25.32
CA SER A 291 11.58 -26.04 26.22
C SER A 291 11.24 -25.74 27.68
N ARG A 292 10.64 -24.57 27.97
CA ARG A 292 10.20 -24.20 29.32
C ARG A 292 9.10 -25.12 29.84
N MET A 293 8.11 -25.44 29.01
CA MET A 293 7.01 -26.32 29.38
C MET A 293 7.50 -27.74 29.69
N LEU A 294 8.41 -28.27 28.87
CA LEU A 294 8.98 -29.61 29.05
C LEU A 294 9.83 -29.69 30.33
N ILE A 295 10.67 -28.69 30.61
CA ILE A 295 11.48 -28.63 31.83
C ILE A 295 10.59 -28.59 33.09
N LEU A 296 9.54 -27.77 33.08
CA LEU A 296 8.63 -27.63 34.22
C LEU A 296 7.75 -28.87 34.43
N GLN A 297 7.33 -29.54 33.34
CA GLN A 297 6.58 -30.79 33.41
C GLN A 297 7.42 -31.94 33.99
N ILE A 298 8.70 -32.05 33.59
CA ILE A 298 9.62 -33.03 34.16
C ILE A 298 9.86 -32.75 35.64
N LEU A 299 10.14 -31.50 36.02
CA LEU A 299 10.33 -31.11 37.43
C LEU A 299 9.13 -31.48 38.30
N THR A 300 7.91 -31.25 37.80
CA THR A 300 6.67 -31.57 38.55
C THR A 300 6.45 -33.07 38.68
N HIS A 301 6.84 -33.85 37.67
CA HIS A 301 6.73 -35.31 37.69
C HIS A 301 7.75 -35.94 38.65
N GLU A 302 9.01 -35.50 38.58
CA GLU A 302 10.11 -36.02 39.40
C GLU A 302 10.00 -35.61 40.88
N LEU A 303 9.30 -34.51 41.21
CA LEU A 303 9.02 -34.10 42.59
C LEU A 303 7.83 -34.84 43.21
N ARG A 304 6.88 -35.36 42.40
CA ARG A 304 5.69 -36.05 42.92
C ARG A 304 6.04 -37.35 43.66
N THR A 305 6.97 -38.12 43.09
CA THR A 305 7.40 -39.42 43.62
C THR A 305 8.04 -39.31 45.01
N PRO A 306 9.02 -38.43 45.26
CA PRO A 306 9.58 -38.26 46.61
C PRO A 306 8.56 -37.66 47.60
N ILE A 307 7.67 -36.75 47.17
CA ILE A 307 6.63 -36.18 48.05
C ILE A 307 5.60 -37.25 48.46
N ALA A 308 5.19 -38.13 47.54
CA ALA A 308 4.30 -39.24 47.85
C ALA A 308 4.97 -40.23 48.82
N SER A 309 6.24 -40.55 48.60
CA SER A 309 7.00 -41.40 49.51
C SER A 309 7.14 -40.78 50.90
N LEU A 310 7.47 -39.48 50.98
CA LEU A 310 7.54 -38.75 52.25
C LEU A 310 6.18 -38.74 52.96
N SER A 311 5.09 -38.51 52.22
CA SER A 311 3.72 -38.55 52.76
C SER A 311 3.38 -39.92 53.37
N LEU A 312 3.78 -41.01 52.72
CA LEU A 312 3.57 -42.36 53.23
C LEU A 312 4.39 -42.65 54.49
N THR A 313 5.65 -42.20 54.55
CA THR A 313 6.50 -42.35 55.74
C THR A 313 5.92 -41.58 56.92
N VAL A 314 5.47 -40.35 56.70
CA VAL A 314 4.82 -39.52 57.73
C VAL A 314 3.50 -40.13 58.21
N GLU A 315 2.70 -40.70 57.30
CA GLU A 315 1.47 -41.41 57.65
C GLU A 315 1.75 -42.69 58.46
N GLY A 316 2.87 -43.38 58.19
CA GLY A 316 3.34 -44.51 58.99
C GLY A 316 3.62 -44.11 60.43
N PHE A 317 4.38 -43.03 60.64
CA PHE A 317 4.63 -42.48 61.98
C PHE A 317 3.37 -41.98 62.67
N ARG A 318 2.37 -41.49 61.92
CA ARG A 318 1.07 -41.08 62.48
C ARG A 318 0.32 -42.23 63.14
N ARG A 319 0.48 -43.46 62.63
CA ARG A 319 -0.15 -44.67 63.18
C ARG A 319 0.46 -45.11 64.50
N GLU A 320 1.72 -44.74 64.75
CA GLU A 320 2.45 -45.02 65.99
C GLU A 320 2.54 -43.79 66.91
N PHE A 321 1.69 -42.79 66.70
CA PHE A 321 1.73 -41.51 67.41
C PHE A 321 1.67 -41.65 68.93
N GLU A 322 0.92 -42.62 69.46
CA GLU A 322 0.80 -42.88 70.90
C GLU A 322 2.09 -43.44 71.55
N HIS A 323 3.04 -43.95 70.74
CA HIS A 323 4.30 -44.53 71.23
C HIS A 323 5.50 -43.57 71.05
N LEU A 324 5.26 -42.40 70.46
CA LEU A 324 6.28 -41.36 70.30
C LEU A 324 6.49 -40.62 71.65
N PRO A 325 7.75 -40.28 72.01
CA PRO A 325 8.03 -39.44 73.18
C PRO A 325 7.33 -38.08 73.09
N GLU A 326 6.78 -37.59 74.20
CA GLU A 326 6.10 -36.28 74.26
C GLU A 326 6.97 -35.12 73.74
N SER A 327 8.30 -35.21 73.91
CA SER A 327 9.27 -34.23 73.43
C SER A 327 9.38 -34.14 71.91
N LEU A 328 8.73 -35.02 71.14
CA LEU A 328 8.78 -35.08 69.67
C LEU A 328 7.42 -34.81 69.01
N TYR A 329 6.37 -34.52 69.79
CA TYR A 329 5.03 -34.29 69.27
C TYR A 329 4.96 -33.02 68.41
N ASP A 330 5.65 -31.96 68.81
CA ASP A 330 5.68 -30.70 68.04
C ASP A 330 6.46 -30.86 66.74
N GLU A 331 7.59 -31.58 66.74
CA GLU A 331 8.37 -31.89 65.54
C GLU A 331 7.57 -32.76 64.57
N PHE A 332 6.85 -33.76 65.07
CA PHE A 332 6.02 -34.64 64.25
C PHE A 332 4.83 -33.89 63.64
N ARG A 333 4.17 -33.03 64.42
CA ARG A 333 3.10 -32.16 63.95
C ARG A 333 3.59 -31.26 62.82
N ARG A 334 4.75 -30.61 62.99
CA ARG A 334 5.37 -29.78 61.94
C ARG A 334 5.71 -30.59 60.68
N LEU A 335 6.22 -31.81 60.83
CA LEU A 335 6.52 -32.69 59.70
C LEU A 335 5.26 -33.08 58.91
N CYS A 336 4.14 -33.32 59.59
CA CYS A 336 2.84 -33.57 58.96
C CYS A 336 2.33 -32.35 58.18
N GLU A 337 2.40 -31.17 58.79
CA GLU A 337 2.02 -29.91 58.16
C GLU A 337 2.89 -29.59 56.93
N ASP A 338 4.21 -29.76 57.02
CA ASP A 338 5.15 -29.54 55.92
C ASP A 338 4.94 -30.53 54.77
N SER A 339 4.69 -31.81 55.06
CA SER A 339 4.37 -32.82 54.05
C SER A 339 3.07 -32.50 53.30
N ARG A 340 2.02 -32.09 54.02
CA ARG A 340 0.76 -31.64 53.42
C ARG A 340 0.96 -30.40 52.55
N ARG A 341 1.74 -29.43 53.02
CA ARG A 341 2.06 -28.20 52.28
C ARG A 341 2.85 -28.49 51.00
N LEU A 342 3.83 -29.39 51.04
CA LEU A 342 4.60 -29.81 49.87
C LEU A 342 3.71 -30.48 48.82
N ARG A 343 2.77 -31.33 49.25
CA ARG A 343 1.80 -31.95 48.34
C ARG A 343 0.89 -30.93 47.67
N GLN A 344 0.34 -29.99 48.44
CA GLN A 344 -0.49 -28.89 47.91
C GLN A 344 0.29 -27.99 46.94
N LEU A 345 1.56 -27.68 47.22
CA LEU A 345 2.41 -26.92 46.31
C LEU A 345 2.71 -27.65 45.00
N ALA A 346 2.93 -28.96 45.05
CA ALA A 346 3.15 -29.78 43.87
C ALA A 346 1.88 -29.88 42.99
N GLU A 347 0.71 -30.02 43.60
CA GLU A 347 -0.59 -30.01 42.92
C GLU A 347 -0.92 -28.63 42.33
N ALA A 348 -0.70 -27.56 43.10
CA ALA A 348 -0.85 -26.18 42.65
C ALA A 348 0.07 -25.85 41.45
N SER A 349 1.30 -26.36 41.48
CA SER A 349 2.26 -26.20 40.38
C SER A 349 1.82 -26.95 39.12
N LYS A 350 1.18 -28.12 39.26
CA LYS A 350 0.59 -28.85 38.13
C LYS A 350 -0.53 -28.04 37.49
N ASP A 351 -1.44 -27.49 38.29
CA ASP A 351 -2.55 -26.69 37.78
C ASP A 351 -2.05 -25.40 37.12
N TYR A 352 -1.01 -24.77 37.66
CA TYR A 352 -0.31 -23.66 36.99
C TYR A 352 0.24 -24.05 35.61
N LEU A 353 0.82 -25.25 35.47
CA LEU A 353 1.42 -25.74 34.22
C LEU A 353 0.42 -26.27 33.19
N GLN A 354 -0.77 -26.68 33.62
CA GLN A 354 -1.82 -27.21 32.74
C GLN A 354 -2.87 -26.15 32.36
N SER A 355 -2.93 -25.02 33.07
CA SER A 355 -4.05 -24.07 33.01
C SER A 355 -3.81 -22.81 32.15
N ASP A 356 -2.82 -22.78 31.26
CA ASP A 356 -2.58 -21.65 30.35
C ASP A 356 -3.78 -21.32 29.40
N SER A 357 -4.91 -22.04 29.51
CA SER A 357 -6.11 -21.83 28.68
C SER A 357 -7.46 -21.77 29.40
N LYS A 358 -7.56 -21.80 30.75
CA LYS A 358 -8.86 -21.76 31.46
C LYS A 358 -8.93 -20.69 32.56
N PRO A 359 -10.03 -19.91 32.63
CA PRO A 359 -10.27 -18.96 33.72
C PRO A 359 -10.46 -19.70 35.05
N LEU A 360 -9.93 -19.14 36.14
CA LEU A 360 -10.09 -19.67 37.50
C LEU A 360 -11.56 -19.52 37.93
N ALA A 361 -12.17 -20.60 38.43
CA ALA A 361 -13.55 -20.55 38.96
C ALA A 361 -13.63 -19.59 40.15
N SER A 362 -14.67 -18.75 40.22
CA SER A 362 -14.90 -17.82 41.32
C SER A 362 -16.31 -18.02 41.87
N ASP A 363 -16.43 -18.09 43.19
CA ASP A 363 -17.68 -18.37 43.88
C ASP A 363 -18.08 -17.17 44.74
N TRP A 364 -19.39 -17.04 45.01
CA TRP A 364 -19.89 -16.01 45.91
C TRP A 364 -19.55 -16.35 47.36
N VAL A 365 -18.84 -15.45 48.02
CA VAL A 365 -18.62 -15.47 49.47
C VAL A 365 -19.66 -14.55 50.09
N SER A 366 -20.47 -15.06 51.02
CA SER A 366 -21.56 -14.31 51.65
C SER A 366 -21.08 -13.24 52.65
N SER A 367 -19.99 -13.52 53.36
CA SER A 367 -19.33 -12.59 54.27
C SER A 367 -17.82 -12.76 54.15
N VAL A 368 -17.13 -11.73 53.68
CA VAL A 368 -15.66 -11.71 53.61
C VAL A 368 -15.07 -11.62 55.02
N GLU A 369 -15.76 -10.93 55.94
CA GLU A 369 -15.38 -10.85 57.35
C GLU A 369 -15.35 -12.23 58.01
N GLU A 370 -16.45 -13.00 57.93
CA GLU A 370 -16.56 -14.33 58.53
C GLU A 370 -15.50 -15.30 57.98
N TRP A 371 -15.29 -15.27 56.66
CA TRP A 371 -14.29 -16.10 56.00
C TRP A 371 -12.87 -15.82 56.51
N LEU A 372 -12.49 -14.55 56.63
CA LEU A 372 -11.15 -14.16 57.10
C LEU A 372 -10.99 -14.36 58.60
N GLN A 373 -12.03 -14.07 59.38
CA GLN A 373 -12.02 -14.25 60.82
C GLN A 373 -11.77 -15.72 61.17
N TYR A 374 -12.49 -16.65 60.54
CA TYR A 374 -12.26 -18.08 60.72
C TYR A 374 -10.80 -18.47 60.43
N LYS A 375 -10.24 -18.00 59.31
CA LYS A 375 -8.84 -18.29 58.95
C LYS A 375 -7.82 -17.69 59.93
N VAL A 376 -8.04 -16.46 60.40
CA VAL A 376 -7.12 -15.77 61.31
C VAL A 376 -7.15 -16.43 62.70
N GLU A 377 -8.32 -16.77 63.20
CA GLU A 377 -8.50 -17.42 64.51
C GLU A 377 -7.95 -18.85 64.52
N GLU A 378 -8.21 -19.63 63.48
CA GLU A 378 -7.75 -21.03 63.37
C GLU A 378 -6.22 -21.14 63.23
N GLU A 379 -5.60 -20.30 62.39
CA GLU A 379 -4.19 -20.51 62.00
C GLU A 379 -3.19 -19.60 62.73
N PHE A 380 -3.61 -18.47 63.31
CA PHE A 380 -2.69 -17.46 63.87
C PHE A 380 -2.94 -17.09 65.35
N SER A 381 -3.93 -17.70 66.01
CA SER A 381 -4.15 -17.65 67.47
C SER A 381 -4.08 -16.26 68.11
N GLY A 382 -4.59 -15.22 67.43
CA GLY A 382 -4.63 -13.84 67.95
C GLY A 382 -3.39 -12.98 67.69
N ASN A 383 -2.36 -13.50 67.01
CA ASN A 383 -1.15 -12.73 66.66
C ASN A 383 -1.36 -11.73 65.50
N VAL A 384 -2.52 -11.77 64.86
CA VAL A 384 -2.88 -10.91 63.73
C VAL A 384 -4.16 -10.16 64.07
N THR A 385 -4.15 -8.83 63.96
CA THR A 385 -5.37 -8.03 64.11
C THR A 385 -6.06 -7.88 62.75
N LEU A 386 -7.31 -8.37 62.65
CA LEU A 386 -8.16 -8.20 61.48
C LEU A 386 -8.91 -6.85 61.55
N LYS A 387 -8.90 -6.08 60.47
CA LYS A 387 -9.67 -4.84 60.31
C LYS A 387 -10.37 -4.84 58.96
N LEU A 388 -11.67 -4.63 58.95
CA LEU A 388 -12.45 -4.43 57.73
C LEU A 388 -13.13 -3.06 57.79
N ASN A 389 -13.19 -2.37 56.65
CA ASN A 389 -13.97 -1.13 56.53
C ASN A 389 -15.48 -1.42 56.51
N GLN A 390 -15.90 -2.48 55.82
CA GLN A 390 -17.28 -2.93 55.70
C GLN A 390 -17.30 -4.39 55.25
N ASP A 391 -18.16 -5.22 55.86
CA ASP A 391 -18.42 -6.59 55.39
C ASP A 391 -19.32 -6.59 54.16
N ILE A 392 -18.98 -7.43 53.18
CA ILE A 392 -19.65 -7.51 51.87
C ILE A 392 -19.73 -8.96 51.39
N ALA A 393 -20.69 -9.23 50.50
CA ALA A 393 -20.65 -10.41 49.67
C ALA A 393 -19.81 -10.13 48.41
N ALA A 394 -18.85 -11.00 48.09
CA ALA A 394 -17.93 -10.82 46.97
C ALA A 394 -17.72 -12.11 46.21
N LYS A 395 -17.68 -12.02 44.88
CA LYS A 395 -17.35 -13.15 44.00
C LYS A 395 -15.84 -13.31 43.90
N LEU A 396 -15.30 -14.27 44.63
CA LEU A 396 -13.85 -14.46 44.81
C LEU A 396 -13.45 -15.91 44.56
N ASN A 397 -12.18 -16.13 44.19
CA ASN A 397 -11.59 -17.46 44.27
C ASN A 397 -11.08 -17.70 45.69
N VAL A 398 -11.93 -18.28 46.54
CA VAL A 398 -11.66 -18.51 47.98
C VAL A 398 -10.38 -19.29 48.21
N TYR A 399 -10.14 -20.33 47.41
CA TYR A 399 -9.00 -21.21 47.58
C TYR A 399 -7.66 -20.50 47.30
N TRP A 400 -7.53 -19.86 46.13
CA TRP A 400 -6.28 -19.20 45.72
C TRP A 400 -6.05 -17.90 46.47
N LEU A 401 -7.09 -17.11 46.71
CA LEU A 401 -6.97 -15.88 47.48
C LEU A 401 -6.66 -16.18 48.95
N GLY A 402 -7.30 -17.20 49.53
CA GLY A 402 -6.97 -17.68 50.88
C GLY A 402 -5.52 -18.15 50.99
N THR A 403 -5.02 -18.86 49.99
CA THR A 403 -3.61 -19.26 49.91
C THR A 403 -2.67 -18.05 49.80
N CYS A 404 -3.06 -17.01 49.05
CA CYS A 404 -2.27 -15.78 48.94
C CYS A 404 -2.18 -15.04 50.28
N VAL A 405 -3.31 -14.82 50.93
CA VAL A 405 -3.40 -14.15 52.24
C VAL A 405 -2.62 -14.92 53.30
N ASP A 406 -2.78 -16.25 53.36
CA ASP A 406 -2.04 -17.10 54.29
C ASP A 406 -0.51 -16.98 54.10
N ASN A 407 -0.03 -17.01 52.85
CA ASN A 407 1.41 -16.86 52.59
C ASN A 407 1.94 -15.50 53.04
N LEU A 408 1.18 -14.42 52.85
CA LEU A 408 1.57 -13.09 53.32
C LEU A 408 1.57 -12.99 54.85
N LEU A 409 0.53 -13.50 55.51
CA LEU A 409 0.44 -13.50 56.98
C LEU A 409 1.53 -14.35 57.63
N ARG A 410 1.79 -15.55 57.12
CA ARG A 410 2.90 -16.40 57.61
C ARG A 410 4.25 -15.73 57.44
N ASN A 411 4.46 -14.98 56.35
CA ASN A 411 5.69 -14.23 56.15
C ASN A 411 5.81 -13.07 57.16
N ALA A 412 4.72 -12.33 57.39
CA ALA A 412 4.69 -11.23 58.36
C ALA A 412 4.91 -11.72 59.81
N VAL A 413 4.32 -12.85 60.20
CA VAL A 413 4.48 -13.41 61.56
C VAL A 413 5.87 -14.04 61.76
N LYS A 414 6.42 -14.73 60.76
CA LYS A 414 7.69 -15.46 60.89
C LYS A 414 8.92 -14.57 60.69
N TYR A 415 8.85 -13.61 59.78
CA TYR A 415 9.99 -12.80 59.35
C TYR A 415 9.79 -11.29 59.57
N GLY A 416 8.55 -10.84 59.79
CA GLY A 416 8.23 -9.44 60.07
C GLY A 416 8.36 -9.07 61.54
N VAL A 417 7.90 -7.86 61.89
CA VAL A 417 7.93 -7.33 63.26
C VAL A 417 6.50 -7.05 63.74
N ALA A 418 6.13 -7.57 64.90
CA ALA A 418 4.81 -7.33 65.49
C ALA A 418 4.59 -5.85 65.86
N PRO A 419 3.34 -5.34 65.88
CA PRO A 419 2.09 -6.04 65.56
C PRO A 419 1.86 -6.25 64.06
N VAL A 420 1.24 -7.38 63.70
CA VAL A 420 0.81 -7.71 62.34
C VAL A 420 -0.67 -7.39 62.18
N THR A 421 -1.04 -6.65 61.15
CA THR A 421 -2.44 -6.28 60.87
C THR A 421 -2.85 -6.68 59.46
N LEU A 422 -4.00 -7.36 59.34
CA LEU A 422 -4.69 -7.59 58.07
C LEU A 422 -5.82 -6.56 57.96
N GLU A 423 -5.65 -5.59 57.07
CA GLU A 423 -6.69 -4.63 56.73
C GLU A 423 -7.31 -4.99 55.37
N VAL A 424 -8.63 -5.06 55.29
CA VAL A 424 -9.34 -5.27 54.01
C VAL A 424 -10.22 -4.07 53.72
N ILE A 425 -10.03 -3.50 52.53
CA ILE A 425 -10.76 -2.35 52.03
C ILE A 425 -11.62 -2.82 50.86
N THR A 426 -12.93 -2.74 51.05
CA THR A 426 -13.94 -3.19 50.11
C THR A 426 -14.50 -2.00 49.30
N GLN A 427 -14.60 -2.16 47.98
CA GLN A 427 -15.15 -1.19 47.03
C GLN A 427 -16.00 -1.92 45.99
N THR A 428 -16.88 -1.20 45.27
CA THR A 428 -17.91 -1.75 44.38
C THR A 428 -17.41 -2.81 43.37
N ASN A 429 -16.16 -2.71 42.89
CA ASN A 429 -15.58 -3.67 41.93
C ASN A 429 -14.16 -4.15 42.30
N LEU A 430 -13.74 -3.91 43.54
CA LEU A 430 -12.36 -4.13 43.96
C LEU A 430 -12.31 -4.42 45.46
N VAL A 431 -11.63 -5.50 45.85
CA VAL A 431 -11.29 -5.76 47.24
C VAL A 431 -9.79 -5.71 47.39
N THR A 432 -9.33 -4.89 48.33
CA THR A 432 -7.92 -4.67 48.61
C THR A 432 -7.55 -5.30 49.95
N PHE A 433 -6.59 -6.23 49.95
CA PHE A 433 -6.05 -6.85 51.16
C PHE A 433 -4.68 -6.25 51.47
N LYS A 434 -4.51 -5.69 52.66
CA LYS A 434 -3.27 -5.09 53.14
C LYS A 434 -2.76 -5.87 54.34
N VAL A 435 -1.60 -6.51 54.19
CA VAL A 435 -0.89 -7.16 55.29
C VAL A 435 0.25 -6.25 55.71
N THR A 436 0.16 -5.69 56.91
CA THR A 436 1.15 -4.74 57.46
C THR A 436 1.87 -5.32 58.66
N ASP A 437 3.20 -5.17 58.71
CA ASP A 437 4.06 -5.46 59.86
C ASP A 437 5.02 -4.28 60.11
N GLN A 438 5.59 -4.17 61.32
CA GLN A 438 6.51 -3.07 61.70
C GLN A 438 7.94 -3.22 61.14
N GLY A 439 8.12 -4.02 60.09
CA GLY A 439 9.38 -4.15 59.38
C GLY A 439 9.75 -2.87 58.61
N SER A 440 10.96 -2.88 58.07
CA SER A 440 11.58 -1.73 57.38
C SER A 440 11.68 -1.88 55.86
N LEU A 441 10.92 -2.82 55.26
CA LEU A 441 10.99 -3.05 53.82
C LEU A 441 10.40 -1.86 53.05
N THR A 442 11.02 -1.55 51.92
CA THR A 442 10.62 -0.45 51.05
C THR A 442 10.22 -0.95 49.67
N HIS A 443 9.54 -0.12 48.88
CA HIS A 443 9.21 -0.42 47.48
C HIS A 443 10.44 -0.79 46.62
N ARG A 444 11.65 -0.32 46.99
CA ARG A 444 12.89 -0.66 46.27
C ARG A 444 13.29 -2.12 46.45
N ASP A 445 12.97 -2.71 47.59
CA ASP A 445 13.28 -4.10 47.92
C ASP A 445 12.39 -5.08 47.15
N TRP A 446 11.23 -4.62 46.68
CA TRP A 446 10.25 -5.41 45.94
C TRP A 446 10.82 -6.12 44.70
N ARG A 447 11.77 -5.49 43.99
CA ARG A 447 12.41 -6.08 42.79
C ARG A 447 13.32 -7.27 43.15
N HIS A 448 13.89 -7.28 44.35
CA HIS A 448 14.77 -8.34 44.83
C HIS A 448 13.97 -9.46 45.50
N LEU A 449 12.90 -9.11 46.24
CA LEU A 449 12.02 -10.05 46.94
C LEU A 449 11.17 -10.93 46.01
N ARG A 450 10.86 -10.47 44.79
CA ARG A 450 10.12 -11.26 43.79
C ARG A 450 10.92 -12.38 43.13
N LYS A 451 12.26 -12.37 43.28
CA LYS A 451 13.10 -13.43 42.70
C LYS A 451 13.03 -14.68 43.58
N PRO A 452 12.89 -15.89 43.00
CA PRO A 452 12.95 -17.13 43.77
C PRO A 452 14.25 -17.21 44.59
N PHE A 453 14.13 -17.44 45.90
CA PHE A 453 15.28 -17.59 46.79
C PHE A 453 15.14 -18.84 47.65
N VAL A 454 16.15 -19.70 47.69
CA VAL A 454 16.13 -20.91 48.53
C VAL A 454 16.82 -20.61 49.85
N SER A 455 16.11 -20.78 50.97
CA SER A 455 16.65 -20.57 52.32
C SER A 455 16.61 -21.88 53.14
N LYS A 456 17.39 -21.96 54.23
CA LYS A 456 17.40 -23.11 55.15
C LYS A 456 16.03 -23.41 55.82
N SER A 457 15.06 -22.49 55.73
CA SER A 457 13.75 -22.58 56.40
C SER A 457 12.55 -22.59 55.41
N GLY A 458 12.80 -22.73 54.11
CA GLY A 458 11.77 -22.86 53.09
C GLY A 458 12.23 -22.54 51.65
N LEU A 459 11.44 -22.99 50.66
CA LEU A 459 11.70 -22.89 49.22
C LEU A 459 11.67 -21.44 48.66
N GLY A 460 11.18 -20.47 49.45
CA GLY A 460 11.07 -19.05 49.09
C GLY A 460 10.31 -18.75 47.79
N LEU A 461 9.37 -19.63 47.44
CA LEU A 461 8.46 -19.48 46.29
C LEU A 461 7.19 -18.69 46.63
N GLY A 462 6.94 -18.41 47.91
CA GLY A 462 5.67 -17.87 48.40
C GLY A 462 5.25 -16.57 47.70
N LEU A 463 6.11 -15.55 47.68
CA LEU A 463 5.78 -14.26 47.04
C LEU A 463 5.62 -14.37 45.52
N THR A 464 6.39 -15.25 44.86
CA THR A 464 6.24 -15.51 43.42
C THR A 464 4.91 -16.20 43.10
N ILE A 465 4.44 -17.10 43.98
CA ILE A 465 3.12 -17.74 43.85
C ILE A 465 2.02 -16.70 44.06
N VAL A 466 2.12 -15.84 45.08
CA VAL A 466 1.13 -14.77 45.31
C VAL A 466 1.06 -13.83 44.10
N GLU A 467 2.18 -13.32 43.60
CA GLU A 467 2.22 -12.43 42.44
C GLU A 467 1.58 -13.10 41.20
N SER A 468 1.91 -14.37 40.95
CA SER A 468 1.37 -15.10 39.82
C SER A 468 -0.13 -15.37 39.94
N MET A 469 -0.64 -15.74 41.12
CA MET A 469 -2.06 -16.04 41.30
C MET A 469 -2.91 -14.78 41.29
N VAL A 470 -2.42 -13.69 41.90
CA VAL A 470 -3.06 -12.37 41.86
C VAL A 470 -3.15 -11.86 40.42
N GLY A 471 -2.08 -11.98 39.62
CA GLY A 471 -2.12 -11.63 38.21
C GLY A 471 -3.13 -12.46 37.39
N ARG A 472 -3.32 -13.73 37.72
CA ARG A 472 -4.32 -14.60 37.07
C ARG A 472 -5.76 -14.27 37.47
N MET A 473 -5.97 -13.73 38.67
CA MET A 473 -7.26 -13.18 39.10
C MET A 473 -7.52 -11.77 38.52
N GLY A 474 -6.65 -11.26 37.64
CA GLY A 474 -6.74 -9.92 37.07
C GLY A 474 -6.31 -8.81 38.05
N GLY A 475 -5.78 -9.19 39.21
CA GLY A 475 -5.38 -8.28 40.27
C GLY A 475 -3.91 -7.86 40.21
N LYS A 476 -3.53 -7.03 41.17
CA LYS A 476 -2.18 -6.47 41.28
C LYS A 476 -1.63 -6.64 42.69
N MET A 477 -0.33 -6.89 42.79
CA MET A 477 0.40 -6.95 44.06
C MET A 477 1.46 -5.85 44.13
N SER A 478 1.51 -5.12 45.24
CA SER A 478 2.53 -4.10 45.53
C SER A 478 3.07 -4.22 46.97
N LEU A 479 4.21 -3.58 47.20
CA LEU A 479 4.87 -3.46 48.49
C LEU A 479 5.11 -1.98 48.79
N GLU A 480 4.61 -1.53 49.93
CA GLU A 480 4.82 -0.19 50.49
C GLU A 480 5.55 -0.29 51.83
N GLY A 481 6.15 0.80 52.28
CA GLY A 481 6.73 0.90 53.62
C GLY A 481 7.85 1.93 53.75
N PRO A 482 8.36 2.15 54.98
CA PRO A 482 7.90 1.55 56.25
C PRO A 482 6.62 2.23 56.84
N PRO A 483 5.77 1.52 57.62
CA PRO A 483 5.88 0.09 57.98
C PRO A 483 5.68 -0.82 56.76
N THR A 484 6.27 -2.01 56.75
CA THR A 484 6.16 -2.97 55.64
C THR A 484 4.69 -3.32 55.40
N THR A 485 4.16 -3.01 54.20
CA THR A 485 2.78 -3.31 53.82
C THR A 485 2.74 -3.98 52.45
N PHE A 486 2.30 -5.24 52.42
CA PHE A 486 1.95 -5.93 51.17
C PHE A 486 0.49 -5.67 50.82
N ILE A 487 0.23 -5.25 49.58
CA ILE A 487 -1.10 -4.86 49.10
C ILE A 487 -1.49 -5.77 47.94
N LEU A 488 -2.65 -6.42 48.05
CA LEU A 488 -3.28 -7.21 46.99
C LEU A 488 -4.57 -6.53 46.55
N GLU A 489 -4.64 -6.11 45.30
CA GLU A 489 -5.83 -5.51 44.67
C GLU A 489 -6.51 -6.57 43.80
N ILE A 490 -7.71 -7.03 44.19
CA ILE A 490 -8.45 -8.09 43.48
C ILE A 490 -9.73 -7.51 42.87
N PRO A 491 -9.86 -7.46 41.53
CA PRO A 491 -11.11 -7.09 40.89
C PRO A 491 -12.16 -8.16 41.14
N CYS A 492 -13.32 -7.78 41.66
CA CYS A 492 -14.41 -8.70 41.94
C CYS A 492 -15.76 -8.01 41.89
N GLU A 493 -16.80 -8.75 41.53
CA GLU A 493 -18.19 -8.31 41.71
C GLU A 493 -18.49 -8.29 43.20
N THR A 494 -18.88 -7.13 43.74
CA THR A 494 -19.31 -7.00 45.14
C THR A 494 -20.79 -6.64 45.18
N ASP A 495 -21.54 -7.29 46.08
CA ASP A 495 -22.89 -6.86 46.41
C ASP A 495 -22.82 -5.98 47.67
N THR A 496 -22.74 -4.66 47.43
CA THR A 496 -22.83 -3.66 48.50
C THR A 496 -24.27 -3.28 48.83
N ALA A 497 -25.28 -3.89 48.18
CA ALA A 497 -26.67 -3.41 48.18
C ALA A 497 -27.62 -4.18 49.11
N SER A 498 -27.12 -5.06 49.98
CA SER A 498 -27.97 -5.85 50.88
C SER A 498 -27.55 -5.73 52.35
N ARG A 499 -27.81 -4.56 52.95
CA ARG A 499 -28.25 -4.46 54.36
C ARG A 499 -29.16 -3.26 54.57
#